data_AF-A0A1C6TUS4-F1
#
_entry.id   AF-A0A1C6TUS4-F1
#
_cell.length_a   1.000
_cell.length_b   1.000
_cell.length_c   1.000
_cell.angle_alpha   90.00
_cell.angle_beta   90.00
_cell.angle_gamma   90.00
#
_symmetry.space_group_name_H-M   'P 1'
#
loop_
_entity.id
_entity.type
_entity.pdbx_description
1 polymer ?
#
loop_
_entity_poly.entity_id
_entity_poly.type
_entity_poly.pdbx_seq_one_letter_code
_entity_poly.pdbx_strand_id
1 'polypeptide(L)'
;MGAGTCPCQHGAVTTAATDGRALARLATLLADDTRATICLALLDGRAWTAGELARLAGVAPSTASDHLTRLVRGGLLVEERQGRHRYLRLAGPSVAQLVEDLAGHAPGRPEPARSLRAARAGAALAYARTCYDHLAGRLGVLLRDRLLAQGLLDGVGGLALTPAGLGWLDQLGVPVAPLRSARRPLVRDCLDWTERRPHLAGALGAALCDRFLEAGWLTRGTGRSLRLTPTGGPALAAALGLAPADLAPDATPDTGGGRA
;
A
#
# COMPACT_ATOMS: atom_id res chain seq x y z
N MET A 1 30.48 7.31 -59.32
CA MET A 1 29.06 7.05 -59.01
C MET A 1 29.02 5.83 -58.10
N GLY A 2 28.88 6.02 -56.80
CA GLY A 2 28.88 4.96 -55.80
C GLY A 2 28.31 5.51 -54.50
N ALA A 3 26.98 5.63 -54.46
CA ALA A 3 26.26 6.05 -53.27
C ALA A 3 26.14 4.84 -52.32
N GLY A 4 26.94 4.83 -51.26
CA GLY A 4 26.78 3.89 -50.16
C GLY A 4 25.69 4.39 -49.22
N THR A 5 24.52 3.76 -49.27
CA THR A 5 23.46 3.93 -48.27
C THR A 5 23.62 2.86 -47.19
N CYS A 6 23.95 3.32 -45.98
CA CYS A 6 23.97 2.51 -44.76
C CYS A 6 22.52 2.39 -44.22
N PRO A 7 21.94 1.19 -44.08
CA PRO A 7 20.64 1.07 -43.44
C PRO A 7 20.79 1.16 -41.93
N CYS A 8 20.28 2.26 -41.37
CA CYS A 8 20.04 2.45 -39.95
C CYS A 8 19.01 1.42 -39.44
N GLN A 9 19.51 0.42 -38.72
CA GLN A 9 18.70 -0.54 -37.98
C GLN A 9 17.98 0.20 -36.86
N HIS A 10 16.69 0.47 -37.05
CA HIS A 10 15.80 0.87 -35.97
C HIS A 10 15.56 -0.37 -35.09
N GLY A 11 16.16 -0.35 -33.89
CA GLY A 11 15.90 -1.34 -32.85
C GLY A 11 14.41 -1.34 -32.52
N ALA A 12 13.73 -2.42 -32.93
CA ALA A 12 12.36 -2.66 -32.53
C ALA A 12 12.31 -2.82 -31.01
N VAL A 13 11.66 -1.88 -30.34
CA VAL A 13 11.24 -2.05 -28.94
C VAL A 13 10.28 -3.24 -28.93
N THR A 14 10.73 -4.37 -28.39
CA THR A 14 9.89 -5.54 -28.15
C THR A 14 8.89 -5.19 -27.05
N THR A 15 7.73 -4.66 -27.43
CA THR A 15 6.54 -4.68 -26.59
C THR A 15 6.23 -6.14 -26.31
N ALA A 16 6.53 -6.62 -25.10
CA ALA A 16 6.12 -7.93 -24.67
C ALA A 16 4.60 -8.02 -24.83
N ALA A 17 4.15 -8.84 -25.78
CA ALA A 17 2.73 -9.05 -26.02
C ALA A 17 2.11 -9.59 -24.72
N THR A 18 1.15 -8.84 -24.16
CA THR A 18 0.39 -9.26 -22.98
C THR A 18 -0.32 -10.58 -23.29
N ASP A 19 0.16 -11.70 -22.75
CA ASP A 19 -0.48 -13.01 -22.90
C ASP A 19 -1.76 -13.08 -22.06
N GLY A 20 -2.92 -12.99 -22.72
CA GLY A 20 -4.23 -13.09 -22.05
C GLY A 20 -4.40 -14.37 -21.24
N ARG A 21 -3.74 -15.48 -21.62
CA ARG A 21 -3.78 -16.72 -20.82
C ARG A 21 -2.97 -16.60 -19.52
N ALA A 22 -1.83 -15.90 -19.54
CA ALA A 22 -1.05 -15.63 -18.34
C ALA A 22 -1.85 -14.75 -17.37
N LEU A 23 -2.52 -13.72 -17.88
CA LEU A 23 -3.41 -12.87 -17.09
C LEU A 23 -4.56 -13.68 -16.48
N ALA A 24 -5.24 -14.53 -17.27
CA ALA A 24 -6.32 -15.38 -16.77
C ALA A 24 -5.85 -16.36 -15.68
N ARG A 25 -4.66 -16.95 -15.83
CA ARG A 25 -4.07 -17.82 -14.79
C ARG A 25 -3.83 -17.07 -13.48
N LEU A 26 -3.28 -15.86 -13.55
CA LEU A 26 -3.07 -14.99 -12.40
C LEU A 26 -4.41 -14.62 -11.74
N ALA A 27 -5.39 -14.18 -12.54
CA ALA A 27 -6.72 -13.85 -12.04
C ALA A 27 -7.41 -15.03 -11.37
N THR A 28 -7.24 -16.25 -11.90
CA THR A 28 -7.79 -17.49 -11.31
C THR A 28 -7.24 -17.76 -9.90
N LEU A 29 -6.02 -17.32 -9.58
CA LEU A 29 -5.47 -17.42 -8.23
C LEU A 29 -6.20 -16.51 -7.24
N LEU A 30 -6.78 -15.40 -7.69
CA LEU A 30 -7.50 -14.45 -6.83
C LEU A 30 -9.02 -14.59 -6.91
N ALA A 31 -9.55 -15.30 -7.92
CA ALA A 31 -10.97 -15.59 -8.11
C ALA A 31 -11.49 -16.68 -7.13
N ASP A 32 -11.26 -16.48 -5.83
CA ASP A 32 -11.67 -17.35 -4.73
C ASP A 32 -11.58 -16.59 -3.41
N ASP A 33 -12.64 -16.66 -2.63
CA ASP A 33 -12.79 -15.86 -1.41
C ASP A 33 -11.72 -16.14 -0.36
N THR A 34 -11.35 -17.40 -0.16
CA THR A 34 -10.31 -17.79 0.80
C THR A 34 -8.94 -17.27 0.36
N ARG A 35 -8.58 -17.44 -0.91
CA ARG A 35 -7.30 -16.93 -1.44
C ARG A 35 -7.23 -15.41 -1.40
N ALA A 36 -8.31 -14.71 -1.78
CA ALA A 36 -8.39 -13.26 -1.71
C ALA A 36 -8.24 -12.77 -0.25
N THR A 37 -8.95 -13.40 0.69
CA THR A 37 -8.86 -13.11 2.12
C THR A 37 -7.45 -13.30 2.67
N ILE A 38 -6.78 -14.40 2.30
CA ILE A 38 -5.37 -14.66 2.68
C ILE A 38 -4.46 -13.56 2.13
N CYS A 39 -4.58 -13.20 0.85
CA CYS A 39 -3.77 -12.16 0.23
C CYS A 39 -3.98 -10.79 0.90
N LEU A 40 -5.23 -10.44 1.24
CA LEU A 40 -5.56 -9.21 1.97
C LEU A 40 -4.96 -9.19 3.38
N ALA A 41 -4.96 -10.32 4.10
CA ALA A 41 -4.37 -10.41 5.44
C ALA A 41 -2.86 -10.17 5.43
N LEU A 42 -2.17 -10.64 4.39
CA LEU A 42 -0.71 -10.52 4.22
C LEU A 42 -0.26 -9.12 3.78
N LEU A 43 -1.18 -8.20 3.48
CA LEU A 43 -0.87 -6.79 3.22
C LEU A 43 -0.34 -6.04 4.46
N ASP A 44 -0.41 -6.64 5.65
CA ASP A 44 0.24 -6.08 6.83
C ASP A 44 1.78 -6.22 6.82
N GLY A 45 2.33 -6.89 5.81
CA GLY A 45 3.76 -7.06 5.59
C GLY A 45 4.43 -8.07 6.51
N ARG A 46 3.68 -8.65 7.46
CA ARG A 46 4.20 -9.67 8.38
C ARG A 46 4.18 -11.04 7.70
N ALA A 47 5.04 -11.94 8.17
CA ALA A 47 5.00 -13.33 7.77
C ALA A 47 4.01 -14.10 8.68
N TRP A 48 3.13 -14.91 8.09
CA TRP A 48 2.07 -15.63 8.80
C TRP A 48 2.27 -17.14 8.69
N THR A 49 1.84 -17.88 9.71
CA THR A 49 1.77 -19.35 9.61
C THR A 49 0.52 -19.80 8.86
N ALA A 50 0.57 -21.00 8.26
CA ALA A 50 -0.58 -21.59 7.58
C ALA A 50 -1.80 -21.74 8.52
N GLY A 51 -1.57 -22.07 9.80
CA GLY A 51 -2.64 -22.22 10.79
C GLY A 51 -3.32 -20.90 11.14
N GLU A 52 -2.58 -19.81 11.24
CA GLU A 52 -3.16 -18.48 11.48
C GLU A 52 -4.01 -18.03 10.29
N LEU A 53 -3.54 -18.26 9.07
CA LEU A 53 -4.28 -17.96 7.85
C LEU A 53 -5.54 -18.82 7.70
N ALA A 54 -5.46 -20.11 8.05
CA ALA A 54 -6.62 -21.01 8.06
C ALA A 54 -7.72 -20.51 9.00
N ARG A 55 -7.34 -20.15 10.23
CA ARG A 55 -8.25 -19.58 11.23
C ARG A 55 -8.84 -18.26 10.78
N LEU A 56 -8.02 -17.38 10.18
CA LEU A 56 -8.46 -16.08 9.68
C LEU A 56 -9.47 -16.22 8.54
N ALA A 57 -9.24 -17.15 7.62
CA ALA A 57 -10.15 -17.42 6.49
C ALA A 57 -11.34 -18.33 6.87
N GLY A 58 -11.40 -18.85 8.09
CA GLY A 58 -12.49 -19.70 8.54
C GLY A 58 -12.56 -21.08 7.87
N VAL A 59 -11.42 -21.61 7.40
CA VAL A 59 -11.35 -22.89 6.67
C VAL A 59 -10.52 -23.94 7.43
N ALA A 60 -10.73 -25.22 7.09
CA ALA A 60 -9.95 -26.31 7.64
C ALA A 60 -8.46 -26.20 7.25
N PRO A 61 -7.52 -26.68 8.09
CA PRO A 61 -6.08 -26.61 7.80
C PRO A 61 -5.66 -27.25 6.47
N SER A 62 -6.32 -28.35 6.08
CA SER A 62 -6.09 -29.02 4.79
C SER A 62 -6.50 -28.14 3.61
N THR A 63 -7.68 -27.51 3.68
CA THR A 63 -8.18 -26.56 2.68
C THR A 63 -7.27 -25.35 2.54
N ALA A 64 -6.85 -24.75 3.66
CA ALA A 64 -5.88 -23.66 3.64
C ALA A 64 -4.56 -24.09 2.99
N SER A 65 -4.06 -25.29 3.31
CA SER A 65 -2.81 -25.81 2.74
C SER A 65 -2.86 -25.95 1.21
N ASP A 66 -3.99 -26.37 0.65
CA ASP A 66 -4.19 -26.42 -0.80
C ASP A 66 -4.15 -25.00 -1.41
N HIS A 67 -4.92 -24.07 -0.85
CA HIS A 67 -4.93 -22.68 -1.30
C HIS A 67 -3.55 -22.02 -1.24
N LEU A 68 -2.83 -22.19 -0.14
CA LEU A 68 -1.47 -21.66 0.03
C LEU A 68 -0.50 -22.28 -0.96
N THR A 69 -0.62 -23.58 -1.24
CA THR A 69 0.20 -24.26 -2.26
C THR A 69 -0.05 -23.67 -3.65
N ARG A 70 -1.31 -23.42 -4.02
CA ARG A 70 -1.67 -22.79 -5.30
C ARG A 70 -1.13 -21.36 -5.40
N LEU A 71 -1.25 -20.57 -4.33
CA LEU A 71 -0.73 -19.20 -4.28
C LEU A 71 0.80 -19.13 -4.37
N VAL A 72 1.51 -20.05 -3.70
CA VAL A 72 2.97 -20.15 -3.78
C VAL A 72 3.42 -20.59 -5.19
N ARG A 73 2.82 -21.66 -5.73
CA ARG A 73 3.13 -22.13 -7.11
C ARG A 73 2.81 -21.08 -8.16
N GLY A 74 1.77 -20.27 -7.91
CA GLY A 74 1.37 -19.16 -8.76
C GLY A 74 2.22 -17.89 -8.60
N GLY A 75 3.20 -17.88 -7.70
CA GLY A 75 4.12 -16.77 -7.49
C GLY A 75 3.54 -15.57 -6.73
N LEU A 76 2.34 -15.69 -6.15
CA LEU A 76 1.75 -14.62 -5.33
C LEU A 76 2.34 -14.62 -3.91
N LEU A 77 2.65 -15.80 -3.38
CA LEU A 77 3.24 -15.96 -2.06
C LEU A 77 4.62 -16.59 -2.14
N VAL A 78 5.45 -16.28 -1.15
CA VAL A 78 6.71 -16.99 -0.88
C VAL A 78 6.67 -17.62 0.49
N GLU A 79 7.40 -18.72 0.61
CA GLU A 79 7.58 -19.45 1.86
C GLU A 79 8.95 -19.14 2.46
N GLU A 80 8.98 -18.82 3.74
CA GLU A 80 10.20 -18.68 4.52
C GLU A 80 10.20 -19.71 5.64
N ARG A 81 11.29 -20.46 5.75
CA ARG A 81 11.50 -21.40 6.84
C ARG A 81 12.28 -20.74 7.95
N GLN A 82 11.66 -20.64 9.11
CA GLN A 82 12.32 -20.17 10.32
C GLN A 82 12.14 -21.22 11.42
N GLY A 83 13.23 -21.95 11.68
CA GLY A 83 13.22 -23.12 12.56
C GLY A 83 12.27 -24.20 12.05
N ARG A 84 11.39 -24.68 12.94
CA ARG A 84 10.38 -25.72 12.62
C ARG A 84 9.12 -25.18 11.94
N HIS A 85 8.99 -23.87 11.84
CA HIS A 85 7.79 -23.23 11.34
C HIS A 85 7.98 -22.70 9.93
N ARG A 86 6.91 -22.90 9.15
CA ARG A 86 6.76 -22.40 7.79
C ARG A 86 5.96 -21.11 7.85
N TYR A 87 6.57 -20.02 7.41
CA TYR A 87 5.94 -18.71 7.31
C TYR A 87 5.67 -18.36 5.86
N LEU A 88 4.57 -17.64 5.62
CA LEU A 88 4.14 -17.19 4.31
C LEU A 88 4.04 -15.67 4.30
N ARG A 89 4.49 -15.07 3.21
CA ARG A 89 4.30 -13.64 2.92
C ARG A 89 4.00 -13.44 1.44
N LEU A 90 3.51 -12.26 1.09
CA LEU A 90 3.42 -11.87 -0.32
C LEU A 90 4.82 -11.90 -0.94
N ALA A 91 4.91 -12.32 -2.20
CA ALA A 91 6.18 -12.51 -2.88
C ALA A 91 7.03 -11.22 -2.92
N GLY A 92 6.38 -10.06 -2.91
CA GLY A 92 7.03 -8.78 -2.71
C GLY A 92 6.08 -7.60 -2.92
N PRO A 93 6.63 -6.38 -2.96
CA PRO A 93 5.85 -5.14 -3.08
C PRO A 93 4.97 -5.09 -4.34
N SER A 94 5.41 -5.65 -5.47
CA SER A 94 4.62 -5.67 -6.71
C SER A 94 3.37 -6.53 -6.60
N VAL A 95 3.42 -7.64 -5.85
CA VAL A 95 2.24 -8.49 -5.62
C VAL A 95 1.29 -7.86 -4.63
N ALA A 96 1.82 -7.27 -3.55
CA ALA A 96 1.00 -6.50 -2.61
C ALA A 96 0.23 -5.40 -3.34
N GLN A 97 0.92 -4.72 -4.25
CA GLN A 97 0.30 -3.69 -5.07
C GLN A 97 -0.85 -4.22 -5.94
N LEU A 98 -0.62 -5.31 -6.65
CA LEU A 98 -1.65 -5.94 -7.48
C LEU A 98 -2.90 -6.27 -6.66
N VAL A 99 -2.71 -6.85 -5.46
CA VAL A 99 -3.81 -7.22 -4.56
C VAL A 99 -4.57 -5.98 -4.10
N GLU A 100 -3.86 -4.90 -3.75
CA GLU A 100 -4.46 -3.63 -3.34
C GLU A 100 -5.22 -2.94 -4.47
N ASP A 101 -4.63 -2.89 -5.67
CA ASP A 101 -5.29 -2.30 -6.84
C ASP A 101 -6.59 -3.06 -7.15
N LEU A 102 -6.55 -4.40 -7.18
CA LEU A 102 -7.76 -5.21 -7.39
C LEU A 102 -8.81 -4.97 -6.30
N ALA A 103 -8.40 -4.89 -5.03
CA ALA A 103 -9.31 -4.59 -3.93
C ALA A 103 -9.92 -3.18 -4.05
N GLY A 104 -9.15 -2.19 -4.51
CA GLY A 104 -9.63 -0.82 -4.74
C GLY A 104 -10.65 -0.69 -5.87
N HIS A 105 -10.62 -1.61 -6.85
CA HIS A 105 -11.61 -1.67 -7.94
C HIS A 105 -12.84 -2.52 -7.58
N ALA A 106 -12.79 -3.30 -6.52
CA ALA A 106 -13.91 -4.14 -6.12
C ALA A 106 -15.10 -3.27 -5.65
N PRO A 107 -16.31 -3.48 -6.17
CA PRO A 107 -17.49 -2.76 -5.72
C PRO A 107 -17.90 -3.25 -4.33
N GLY A 108 -17.36 -2.62 -3.28
CA GLY A 108 -17.72 -2.90 -1.90
C GLY A 108 -18.42 -1.69 -1.26
N ARG A 109 -19.64 -1.88 -0.77
CA ARG A 109 -20.21 -1.00 0.26
C ARG A 109 -19.61 -1.46 1.60
N PRO A 110 -19.12 -0.57 2.47
CA PRO A 110 -18.69 -0.96 3.81
C PRO A 110 -19.85 -1.68 4.50
N GLU A 111 -19.64 -2.92 4.96
CA GLU A 111 -20.63 -3.57 5.82
C GLU A 111 -20.79 -2.73 7.09
N PRO A 112 -22.02 -2.53 7.60
CA PRO A 112 -22.24 -1.86 8.86
C PRO A 112 -21.45 -2.55 9.97
N ALA A 113 -20.69 -1.76 10.73
CA ALA A 113 -19.93 -2.30 11.85
C ALA A 113 -20.89 -2.91 12.89
N ARG A 114 -20.69 -4.19 13.21
CA ARG A 114 -21.55 -4.95 14.13
C ARG A 114 -21.28 -4.66 15.62
N SER A 115 -20.32 -3.77 15.92
CA SER A 115 -20.00 -3.33 17.29
C SER A 115 -19.22 -2.01 17.27
N LEU A 116 -19.25 -1.29 18.40
CA LEU A 116 -18.42 -0.08 18.60
C LEU A 116 -16.93 -0.36 18.41
N ARG A 117 -16.44 -1.53 18.84
CA ARG A 117 -15.04 -1.92 18.65
C ARG A 117 -14.72 -2.09 17.16
N ALA A 118 -15.60 -2.74 16.40
CA ALA A 118 -15.43 -2.90 14.96
C ALA A 118 -15.50 -1.54 14.23
N ALA A 119 -16.41 -0.65 14.65
CA ALA A 119 -16.53 0.70 14.10
C ALA A 119 -15.25 1.51 14.32
N ARG A 120 -14.70 1.50 15.55
CA ARG A 120 -13.44 2.18 15.88
C ARG A 120 -12.24 1.62 15.13
N ALA A 121 -12.15 0.29 14.99
CA ALA A 121 -11.10 -0.33 14.21
C ALA A 121 -11.18 0.04 12.72
N GLY A 122 -12.41 0.07 12.15
CA GLY A 122 -12.66 0.53 10.79
C GLY A 122 -12.27 2.00 10.59
N ALA A 123 -12.69 2.88 11.50
CA ALA A 123 -12.36 4.31 11.46
C ALA A 123 -10.84 4.55 11.58
N ALA A 124 -10.16 3.83 12.47
CA ALA A 124 -8.70 3.93 12.59
C ALA A 124 -8.00 3.50 11.29
N LEU A 125 -8.47 2.43 10.65
CA LEU A 125 -7.92 1.91 9.41
C LEU A 125 -8.18 2.83 8.20
N ALA A 126 -9.35 3.47 8.17
CA ALA A 126 -9.70 4.47 7.16
C ALA A 126 -8.85 5.74 7.33
N TYR A 127 -8.62 6.18 8.57
CA TYR A 127 -7.83 7.37 8.85
C TYR A 127 -6.35 7.22 8.44
N ALA A 128 -5.65 6.21 8.95
CA ALA A 128 -4.24 6.00 8.64
C ALA A 128 -3.85 4.52 8.78
N ARG A 129 -3.09 4.02 7.81
CA ARG A 129 -2.62 2.63 7.77
C ARG A 129 -1.40 2.46 6.89
N THR A 130 -0.80 1.27 6.90
CA THR A 130 0.09 0.82 5.83
C THR A 130 -0.69 0.09 4.73
N CYS A 131 -0.44 0.45 3.48
CA CYS A 131 -0.80 -0.32 2.28
C CYS A 131 0.43 -1.15 1.90
N TYR A 132 0.70 -2.26 2.59
CA TYR A 132 2.00 -2.93 2.59
C TYR A 132 3.08 -2.16 3.37
N ASP A 133 3.77 -1.19 2.75
CA ASP A 133 4.94 -0.51 3.32
C ASP A 133 4.89 1.02 3.29
N HIS A 134 3.82 1.60 2.76
CA HIS A 134 3.67 3.05 2.62
C HIS A 134 2.36 3.53 3.24
N LEU A 135 2.31 4.83 3.58
CA LEU A 135 1.19 5.44 4.26
C LEU A 135 -0.03 5.53 3.34
N ALA A 136 -1.17 5.07 3.86
CA ALA A 136 -2.46 5.06 3.20
C ALA A 136 -3.58 5.46 4.18
N GLY A 137 -4.81 5.37 3.72
CA GLY A 137 -5.98 6.00 4.34
C GLY A 137 -6.03 7.49 4.03
N ARG A 138 -6.97 8.18 4.68
CA ARG A 138 -7.18 9.62 4.54
C ARG A 138 -5.88 10.40 4.72
N LEU A 139 -5.05 10.03 5.71
CA LEU A 139 -3.77 10.70 5.96
C LEU A 139 -2.76 10.50 4.81
N GLY A 140 -2.71 9.32 4.20
CA GLY A 140 -1.84 9.04 3.06
C GLY A 140 -2.27 9.78 1.79
N VAL A 141 -3.58 9.87 1.55
CA VAL A 141 -4.14 10.68 0.45
C VAL A 141 -3.85 12.16 0.68
N LEU A 142 -4.11 12.67 1.89
CA LEU A 142 -3.82 14.06 2.26
C LEU A 142 -2.34 14.40 2.08
N LEU A 143 -1.43 13.53 2.52
CA LEU A 143 0.01 13.71 2.31
C LEU A 143 0.31 13.94 0.83
N ARG A 144 -0.14 13.02 -0.04
CA ARG A 144 0.08 13.13 -1.50
C ARG A 144 -0.47 14.44 -2.05
N ASP A 145 -1.72 14.76 -1.73
CA ASP A 145 -2.39 15.96 -2.24
C ASP A 145 -1.65 17.23 -1.84
N ARG A 146 -1.11 17.29 -0.62
CA ARG A 146 -0.32 18.43 -0.14
C ARG A 146 1.01 18.56 -0.85
N LEU A 147 1.71 17.45 -1.09
CA LEU A 147 2.95 17.47 -1.84
C LEU A 147 2.73 17.97 -3.28
N LEU A 148 1.61 17.60 -3.92
CA LEU A 148 1.24 18.14 -5.23
C LEU A 148 0.86 19.62 -5.16
N ALA A 149 0.01 20.00 -4.21
CA ALA A 149 -0.44 21.39 -4.06
C ALA A 149 0.70 22.38 -3.75
N GLN A 150 1.74 21.92 -3.06
CA GLN A 150 2.95 22.70 -2.77
C GLN A 150 3.99 22.65 -3.88
N GLY A 151 3.74 21.94 -4.98
CA GLY A 151 4.71 21.75 -6.07
C GLY A 151 5.94 20.95 -5.66
N LEU A 152 5.88 20.16 -4.59
CA LEU A 152 6.92 19.23 -4.16
C LEU A 152 6.92 17.96 -5.02
N LEU A 153 5.73 17.59 -5.51
CA LEU A 153 5.54 16.63 -6.59
C LEU A 153 4.93 17.33 -7.81
N ASP A 154 5.32 16.90 -8.99
CA ASP A 154 4.64 17.24 -10.25
C ASP A 154 3.73 16.08 -10.65
N GLY A 155 2.57 16.40 -11.20
CA GLY A 155 1.58 15.45 -11.74
C GLY A 155 1.26 15.64 -13.22
N VAL A 156 1.80 16.67 -13.90
CA VAL A 156 1.38 17.09 -15.25
C VAL A 156 1.88 16.14 -16.37
N GLY A 157 2.80 15.22 -16.08
CA GLY A 157 3.29 14.20 -17.02
C GLY A 157 3.43 12.80 -16.40
N GLY A 158 2.73 12.58 -15.28
CA GLY A 158 3.01 11.48 -14.36
C GLY A 158 3.67 11.99 -13.08
N LEU A 159 3.54 11.20 -12.02
CA LEU A 159 4.02 11.61 -10.70
C LEU A 159 5.56 11.68 -10.69
N ALA A 160 6.12 12.83 -10.36
CA ALA A 160 7.57 13.05 -10.30
C ALA A 160 7.97 13.94 -9.12
N LEU A 161 9.18 13.74 -8.59
CA LEU A 161 9.74 14.56 -7.53
C LEU A 161 10.39 15.83 -8.10
N THR A 162 10.00 17.00 -7.58
CA THR A 162 10.54 18.30 -8.05
C THR A 162 11.81 18.70 -7.29
N PRO A 163 12.56 19.72 -7.77
CA PRO A 163 13.67 20.28 -7.01
C PRO A 163 13.27 20.83 -5.63
N ALA A 164 12.09 21.44 -5.52
CA ALA A 164 11.55 21.88 -4.23
C ALA A 164 11.26 20.69 -3.30
N GLY A 165 10.70 19.60 -3.87
CA GLY A 165 10.50 18.34 -3.16
C GLY A 165 11.80 17.73 -2.63
N LEU A 166 12.89 17.80 -3.40
CA LEU A 166 14.21 17.35 -2.94
C LEU A 166 14.68 18.12 -1.70
N GLY A 167 14.56 19.44 -1.71
CA GLY A 167 14.93 20.27 -0.55
C GLY A 167 14.05 20.00 0.68
N TRP A 168 12.75 19.78 0.47
CA TRP A 168 11.83 19.40 1.55
C TRP A 168 12.18 18.04 2.17
N LEU A 169 12.57 17.06 1.37
CA LEU A 169 13.00 15.75 1.86
C LEU A 169 14.30 15.81 2.65
N ASP A 170 15.24 16.66 2.24
CA ASP A 170 16.48 16.87 2.98
C ASP A 170 16.21 17.43 4.38
N GLN A 171 15.30 18.41 4.49
CA GLN A 171 14.86 18.95 5.78
C GLN A 171 14.19 17.91 6.68
N LEU A 172 13.51 16.91 6.09
CA LEU A 172 12.92 15.79 6.82
C LEU A 172 13.91 14.66 7.14
N GLY A 173 15.14 14.73 6.65
CA GLY A 173 16.15 13.69 6.82
C GLY A 173 15.86 12.44 5.97
N VAL A 174 15.27 12.59 4.78
CA VAL A 174 14.98 11.50 3.84
C VAL A 174 15.92 11.58 2.63
N PRO A 175 17.06 10.85 2.63
CA PRO A 175 18.02 10.93 1.52
C PRO A 175 17.47 10.25 0.26
N VAL A 176 17.45 10.97 -0.86
CA VAL A 176 16.86 10.48 -2.11
C VAL A 176 17.80 9.59 -2.95
N ALA A 177 19.11 9.76 -2.83
CA ALA A 177 20.08 9.00 -3.63
C ALA A 177 19.95 7.47 -3.46
N PRO A 178 19.79 6.91 -2.24
CA PRO A 178 19.51 5.49 -2.05
C PRO A 178 18.18 5.05 -2.68
N LEU A 179 17.16 5.90 -2.64
CA LEU A 179 15.82 5.60 -3.14
C LEU A 179 15.78 5.44 -4.66
N ARG A 180 16.61 6.20 -5.39
CA ARG A 180 16.74 6.09 -6.86
C ARG A 180 17.41 4.79 -7.32
N SER A 181 18.20 4.18 -6.45
CA SER A 181 18.90 2.92 -6.73
C SER A 181 18.04 1.68 -6.43
N ALA A 182 16.84 1.86 -5.89
CA ALA A 182 15.93 0.77 -5.56
C ALA A 182 15.37 0.11 -6.83
N ARG A 183 15.06 -1.19 -6.76
CA ARG A 183 14.42 -1.96 -7.86
C ARG A 183 12.94 -1.61 -8.09
N ARG A 184 12.48 -0.45 -7.65
CA ARG A 184 11.09 0.02 -7.74
C ARG A 184 11.05 1.50 -8.11
N PRO A 185 9.94 2.00 -8.68
CA PRO A 185 9.78 3.43 -8.99
C PRO A 185 10.02 4.31 -7.77
N LEU A 186 10.64 5.48 -7.98
CA LEU A 186 10.88 6.46 -6.91
C LEU A 186 9.56 6.93 -6.30
N VAL A 187 8.63 7.38 -7.14
CA VAL A 187 7.28 7.80 -6.79
C VAL A 187 6.29 7.12 -7.71
N ARG A 188 5.10 6.80 -7.20
CA ARG A 188 3.94 6.42 -8.01
C ARG A 188 2.64 6.65 -7.25
N ASP A 189 1.54 6.67 -7.99
CA ASP A 189 0.20 6.63 -7.41
C ASP A 189 -0.21 5.19 -7.04
N CYS A 190 -0.79 5.04 -5.85
CA CYS A 190 -1.46 3.83 -5.38
C CYS A 190 -2.92 4.14 -5.08
N LEU A 191 -3.87 3.30 -5.52
CA LEU A 191 -5.29 3.57 -5.28
C LEU A 191 -5.68 3.18 -3.85
N ASP A 192 -6.11 4.14 -3.06
CA ASP A 192 -6.64 3.87 -1.73
C ASP A 192 -8.07 3.33 -1.84
N TRP A 193 -8.34 2.13 -1.32
CA TRP A 193 -9.70 1.57 -1.41
C TRP A 193 -10.73 2.26 -0.50
N THR A 194 -10.31 2.86 0.63
CA THR A 194 -11.24 3.52 1.56
C THR A 194 -11.62 4.90 1.05
N GLU A 195 -10.65 5.61 0.49
CA GLU A 195 -10.85 6.97 -0.05
C GLU A 195 -11.24 6.97 -1.53
N ARG A 196 -10.95 5.89 -2.27
CA ARG A 196 -11.02 5.80 -3.75
C ARG A 196 -10.23 6.91 -4.44
N ARG A 197 -9.11 7.28 -3.83
CA ARG A 197 -8.23 8.35 -4.28
C ARG A 197 -6.78 7.87 -4.25
N PRO A 198 -5.93 8.38 -5.14
CA PRO A 198 -4.52 8.01 -5.13
C PRO A 198 -3.81 8.53 -3.86
N HIS A 199 -2.93 7.71 -3.29
CA HIS A 199 -1.94 8.08 -2.28
C HIS A 199 -0.52 7.76 -2.79
N LEU A 200 0.50 8.18 -2.04
CA LEU A 200 1.90 8.10 -2.47
C LEU A 200 2.52 6.74 -2.17
N ALA A 201 2.98 6.04 -3.21
CA ALA A 201 3.74 4.80 -3.13
C ALA A 201 5.11 4.93 -3.82
N GLY A 202 5.83 3.81 -3.91
CA GLY A 202 7.18 3.75 -4.45
C GLY A 202 8.25 3.88 -3.37
N ALA A 203 9.51 4.09 -3.78
CA ALA A 203 10.62 4.23 -2.86
C ALA A 203 10.43 5.37 -1.85
N LEU A 204 9.90 6.50 -2.32
CA LEU A 204 9.61 7.66 -1.50
C LEU A 204 8.45 7.43 -0.52
N GLY A 205 7.36 6.82 -0.99
CA GLY A 205 6.19 6.57 -0.14
C GLY A 205 6.52 5.72 1.08
N ALA A 206 7.32 4.66 0.91
CA ALA A 206 7.75 3.85 2.05
C ALA A 206 8.76 4.58 2.93
N ALA A 207 9.73 5.29 2.33
CA ALA A 207 10.73 6.04 3.10
C ALA A 207 10.10 7.12 3.98
N LEU A 208 9.06 7.80 3.51
CA LEU A 208 8.29 8.74 4.32
C LEU A 208 7.53 8.04 5.45
N CYS A 209 6.90 6.89 5.17
CA CYS A 209 6.22 6.10 6.20
C CYS A 209 7.19 5.67 7.30
N ASP A 210 8.35 5.14 6.93
CA ASP A 210 9.40 4.75 7.87
C ASP A 210 9.92 5.95 8.65
N ARG A 211 10.21 7.07 7.97
CA ARG A 211 10.65 8.31 8.63
C ARG A 211 9.64 8.81 9.65
N PHE A 212 8.35 8.80 9.34
CA PHE A 212 7.31 9.25 10.29
C PHE A 212 7.16 8.31 11.48
N LEU A 213 7.36 7.01 11.30
CA LEU A 213 7.38 6.03 12.39
C LEU A 213 8.62 6.21 13.28
N GLU A 214 9.80 6.32 12.69
CA GLU A 214 11.07 6.55 13.38
C GLU A 214 11.12 7.89 14.11
N ALA A 215 10.49 8.93 13.56
CA ALA A 215 10.33 10.24 14.21
C ALA A 215 9.33 10.21 15.39
N GLY A 216 8.60 9.10 15.56
CA GLY A 216 7.50 9.00 16.51
C GLY A 216 6.30 9.86 16.15
N TRP A 217 6.20 10.33 14.90
CA TRP A 217 5.03 11.09 14.43
C TRP A 217 3.83 10.16 14.24
N LEU A 218 4.11 8.95 13.76
CA LEU A 218 3.15 7.87 13.65
C LEU A 218 3.57 6.73 14.59
N THR A 219 2.58 5.98 15.08
CA THR A 219 2.80 4.72 15.82
C THR A 219 1.94 3.62 15.24
N ARG A 220 2.39 2.37 15.33
CA ARG A 220 1.63 1.20 14.86
C ARG A 220 0.45 0.93 15.80
N GLY A 221 -0.71 0.69 15.20
CA GLY A 221 -1.92 0.26 15.88
C GLY A 221 -2.14 -1.25 15.80
N THR A 222 -3.41 -1.65 15.80
CA THR A 222 -3.78 -3.05 15.58
C THR A 222 -3.72 -3.39 14.09
N GLY A 223 -3.11 -4.54 13.76
CA GLY A 223 -2.90 -4.94 12.37
C GLY A 223 -2.05 -3.91 11.63
N ARG A 224 -2.58 -3.42 10.50
CA ARG A 224 -1.92 -2.43 9.64
C ARG A 224 -2.29 -0.97 9.94
N SER A 225 -3.11 -0.71 10.96
CA SER A 225 -3.49 0.67 11.31
C SER A 225 -2.28 1.46 11.83
N LEU A 226 -2.27 2.76 11.53
CA LEU A 226 -1.30 3.73 12.05
C LEU A 226 -2.06 4.79 12.85
N ARG A 227 -1.40 5.38 13.85
CA ARG A 227 -1.95 6.46 14.66
C ARG A 227 -1.02 7.65 14.66
N LEU A 228 -1.58 8.81 14.35
CA LEU A 228 -0.90 10.09 14.56
C LEU A 228 -0.73 10.34 16.06
N THR A 229 0.49 10.62 16.50
CA THR A 229 0.79 10.89 17.90
C THR A 229 0.49 12.36 18.24
N PRO A 230 0.29 12.69 19.53
CA PRO A 230 0.12 14.08 19.95
C PRO A 230 1.28 15.00 19.55
N THR A 231 2.50 14.48 19.54
CA THR A 231 3.71 15.21 19.09
C THR A 231 3.86 15.20 17.58
N GLY A 232 3.41 14.14 16.91
CA GLY A 232 3.44 13.99 15.46
C GLY A 232 2.50 14.90 14.71
N GLY A 233 1.32 15.19 15.27
CA GLY A 233 0.34 16.07 14.65
C GLY A 233 0.90 17.45 14.32
N PRO A 234 1.42 18.22 15.31
CA PRO A 234 2.05 19.51 15.05
C PRO A 234 3.24 19.42 14.08
N ALA A 235 4.08 18.41 14.22
CA ALA A 235 5.28 18.26 13.40
C ALA A 235 4.95 17.94 11.93
N LEU A 236 4.02 17.03 11.69
CA LEU A 236 3.54 16.69 10.34
C LEU A 236 2.77 17.86 9.71
N ALA A 237 1.96 18.58 10.51
CA ALA A 237 1.25 19.77 10.04
C ALA A 237 2.23 20.85 9.58
N ALA A 238 3.26 21.13 10.40
CA ALA A 238 4.32 22.08 10.04
C ALA A 238 5.07 21.65 8.77
N ALA A 239 5.43 20.37 8.67
CA ALA A 239 6.10 19.83 7.48
C ALA A 239 5.26 19.99 6.20
N LEU A 240 3.93 19.88 6.29
CA LEU A 240 3.00 19.98 5.15
C LEU A 240 2.38 21.38 4.97
N GLY A 241 2.81 22.36 5.76
CA GLY A 241 2.24 23.71 5.77
C GLY A 241 0.72 23.71 6.01
N LEU A 242 0.25 22.87 6.93
CA LEU A 242 -1.15 22.69 7.33
C LEU A 242 -1.40 23.21 8.74
N ALA A 243 -2.68 23.44 9.07
CA ALA A 243 -3.08 23.58 10.46
C ALA A 243 -3.20 22.17 11.10
N PRO A 244 -2.85 21.99 12.39
CA PRO A 244 -3.02 20.69 13.06
C PRO A 244 -4.46 20.14 13.01
N ALA A 245 -5.46 21.02 12.93
CA ALA A 245 -6.86 20.65 12.79
C ALA A 245 -7.15 19.89 11.48
N ASP A 246 -6.42 20.16 10.40
CA ASP A 246 -6.59 19.51 9.11
C ASP A 246 -6.17 18.02 9.14
N LEU A 247 -5.33 17.66 10.12
CA LEU A 247 -4.86 16.29 10.34
C LEU A 247 -5.76 15.50 11.30
N ALA A 248 -6.67 16.14 12.02
CA ALA A 248 -7.49 15.47 13.03
C ALA A 248 -8.38 14.41 12.37
N PRO A 249 -8.43 13.16 12.89
CA PRO A 249 -9.38 12.16 12.40
C PRO A 249 -10.81 12.70 12.52
N ASP A 250 -11.68 12.37 11.56
CA ASP A 250 -13.09 12.74 11.66
C ASP A 250 -13.65 12.21 12.98
N ALA A 251 -14.42 13.04 13.68
CA ALA A 251 -15.09 12.61 14.89
C ALA A 251 -15.98 11.41 14.53
N THR A 252 -15.76 10.27 15.20
CA THR A 252 -16.72 9.16 15.11
C THR A 252 -18.09 9.72 15.48
N PRO A 253 -19.15 9.50 14.69
CA PRO A 253 -20.47 10.02 15.02
C PRO A 253 -20.84 9.54 16.41
N ASP A 254 -21.14 10.49 17.29
CA ASP A 254 -21.69 10.23 18.61
C ASP A 254 -23.04 9.57 18.40
N THR A 255 -23.10 8.24 18.48
CA THR A 255 -24.37 7.55 18.61
C THR A 255 -24.83 7.81 20.04
N GLY A 256 -25.42 8.98 20.23
CA GLY A 256 -25.98 9.43 21.50
C GLY A 256 -26.80 8.31 22.12
N GLY A 257 -26.53 8.05 23.40
CA GLY A 257 -27.30 7.12 24.22
C GLY A 257 -28.76 7.60 24.31
N GLY A 258 -29.59 7.10 23.41
CA GLY A 258 -31.04 7.14 23.55
C GLY A 258 -31.48 6.08 24.55
N ARG A 259 -31.84 6.54 25.75
CA ARG A 259 -32.57 5.75 26.74
C ARG A 259 -33.95 5.36 26.18
N ALA A 260 -34.36 4.13 26.44
CA ALA A 260 -35.73 3.75 26.77
C ALA A 260 -35.64 2.65 27.83
#